data_AF-A0A923DFX0-F1
#
_entry.id   AF-A0A923DFX0-F1
#
_cell.length_a   1.000
_cell.length_b   1.000
_cell.length_c   1.000
_cell.angle_alpha   90.00
_cell.angle_beta   90.00
_cell.angle_gamma   90.00
#
_symmetry.space_group_name_H-M   'P 1'
#
loop_
_entity.id
_entity.type
_entity.pdbx_description
1 polymer ?
#
loop_
_entity_poly.entity_id
_entity_poly.type
_entity_poly.pdbx_seq_one_letter_code
_entity_poly.pdbx_strand_id
1 'polypeptide(L)' 'MWTKYFNFIKLRRGRVIVPFHGEIDFSRDDIPLEICKELFNNDFPYLELTEFGKSELYGVIAETPLPKQEQTPKKKKF' A
#
# COMPACT_ATOMS: atom_id res chain seq x y z
N MET A 1 -3.78 13.37 4.95
CA MET A 1 -2.36 13.16 5.31
C MET A 1 -2.05 11.66 5.46
N TRP A 2 -2.25 10.88 4.40
CA TRP A 2 -1.93 9.44 4.43
C TRP A 2 -0.43 9.18 4.28
N THR A 3 0.28 10.11 3.62
CA THR A 3 1.73 10.10 3.37
C THR A 3 2.62 10.03 4.61
N LYS A 4 2.06 10.32 5.80
CA LYS A 4 2.76 10.16 7.09
C LYS A 4 2.81 8.70 7.55
N TYR A 5 1.75 7.95 7.25
CA TYR A 5 1.56 6.58 7.74
C TYR A 5 1.89 5.53 6.67
N PHE A 6 1.72 5.89 5.40
CA PHE A 6 2.02 5.02 4.29
C PHE A 6 2.96 5.71 3.30
N ASN A 7 3.89 4.94 2.78
CA ASN A 7 4.80 5.33 1.73
C ASN A 7 4.36 4.69 0.42
N PHE A 8 4.44 5.45 -0.67
CA PHE A 8 4.11 4.96 -2.00
C PHE A 8 5.40 4.69 -2.74
N ILE A 9 5.60 3.42 -3.09
CA ILE A 9 6.87 2.88 -3.59
C ILE A 9 6.70 2.33 -5.01
N LYS A 10 7.83 2.14 -5.71
CA LYS A 10 7.95 1.57 -7.08
C LYS A 10 7.29 2.37 -8.20
N LEU A 11 6.29 3.19 -7.92
CA LEU A 11 5.61 4.05 -8.87
C LEU A 11 5.69 5.52 -8.45
N ARG A 12 5.57 6.43 -9.42
CA ARG A 12 5.40 7.86 -9.09
C ARG A 12 4.02 8.08 -8.47
N ARG A 13 3.98 8.96 -7.48
CA ARG A 13 2.73 9.47 -6.90
C ARG A 13 1.87 10.06 -8.01
N GLY A 14 0.66 9.55 -8.15
CA GLY A 14 -0.24 9.86 -9.25
C GLY A 14 -1.53 9.04 -9.16
N ARG A 15 -2.29 9.02 -10.25
CA ARG A 15 -3.52 8.24 -10.34
C ARG A 15 -3.20 6.77 -10.56
N VAL A 16 -3.78 5.93 -9.71
CA VAL A 16 -3.60 4.48 -9.79
C VAL A 16 -4.97 3.82 -9.75
N ILE A 17 -5.17 2.88 -10.67
CA ILE A 17 -6.39 2.10 -10.74
C ILE A 17 -6.23 0.91 -9.80
N VAL A 18 -7.07 0.87 -8.78
CA VAL A 18 -7.17 -0.20 -7.80
C VAL A 18 -8.43 -1.03 -8.06
N PRO A 19 -8.36 -2.38 -8.01
CA PRO A 19 -9.48 -3.24 -8.38
C PRO A 19 -10.76 -3.01 -7.56
N PHE A 20 -10.61 -2.66 -6.28
CA PHE A 20 -11.72 -2.57 -5.33
C PHE A 20 -12.27 -1.15 -5.13
N HIS A 21 -11.54 -0.14 -5.57
CA HIS A 21 -11.86 1.27 -5.30
C HIS A 21 -11.87 2.15 -6.56
N GLY A 22 -11.53 1.59 -7.72
CA GLY A 22 -11.45 2.34 -8.98
C GLY A 22 -10.19 3.19 -9.09
N GLU A 23 -10.30 4.42 -9.58
CA GLU A 23 -9.16 5.34 -9.71
C GLU A 23 -8.95 6.12 -8.40
N ILE A 24 -7.79 5.94 -7.77
CA ILE A 24 -7.37 6.75 -6.61
C ILE A 24 -6.20 7.64 -7.03
N ASP A 25 -6.27 8.92 -6.66
CA ASP A 25 -5.20 9.88 -6.88
C ASP A 25 -4.24 9.98 -5.68
N PHE A 26 -3.15 9.20 -5.72
CA PHE A 26 -2.06 9.22 -4.72
C PHE A 26 -1.13 10.44 -4.84
N SER A 27 -1.41 11.39 -5.74
CA SER A 27 -0.74 12.70 -5.72
C SER A 27 -1.34 13.59 -4.63
N ARG A 28 -2.58 13.33 -4.22
CA ARG A 28 -3.30 14.13 -3.23
C ARG A 28 -3.11 13.55 -1.83
N ASP A 29 -2.90 14.43 -0.86
CA ASP A 29 -2.88 14.07 0.56
C ASP A 29 -4.28 13.84 1.15
N ASP A 30 -5.32 14.05 0.36
CA ASP A 30 -6.74 13.97 0.74
C ASP A 30 -7.31 12.54 0.72
N ILE A 31 -6.45 11.51 0.59
CA ILE A 31 -6.90 10.11 0.65
C ILE A 31 -7.18 9.73 2.10
N PRO A 32 -8.37 9.18 2.41
CA PRO A 32 -8.69 8.62 3.71
C PRO A 32 -7.74 7.47 4.09
N LEU A 33 -7.31 7.45 5.36
CA LEU A 33 -6.44 6.39 5.88
C LEU A 33 -7.08 5.01 5.81
N GLU A 34 -8.42 4.94 5.84
CA GLU A 34 -9.18 3.69 5.70
C GLU A 34 -8.91 3.02 4.35
N ILE A 35 -8.90 3.80 3.26
CA ILE A 35 -8.59 3.29 1.92
C ILE A 35 -7.14 2.79 1.87
N CYS A 36 -6.19 3.52 2.45
CA CYS A 36 -4.79 3.09 2.51
C CYS A 36 -4.61 1.80 3.34
N LYS A 37 -5.34 1.66 4.45
CA LYS A 37 -5.37 0.43 5.25
C LYS A 37 -5.95 -0.74 4.46
N GLU A 38 -7.08 -0.54 3.78
CA GLU A 38 -7.68 -1.58 2.94
C GLU A 38 -6.74 -2.01 1.83
N LEU A 39 -6.09 -1.07 1.14
CA LEU A 39 -5.12 -1.39 0.10
C LEU A 39 -3.94 -2.18 0.66
N PHE A 40 -3.40 -1.75 1.80
CA PHE A 40 -2.32 -2.48 2.46
C PHE A 40 -2.76 -3.89 2.89
N ASN A 41 -3.96 -4.04 3.45
CA ASN A 41 -4.52 -5.34 3.84
C ASN A 41 -4.84 -6.25 2.65
N ASN A 42 -5.18 -5.67 1.49
CA ASN A 42 -5.36 -6.38 0.22
C ASN A 42 -4.03 -6.66 -0.50
N ASP A 43 -2.89 -6.42 0.18
CA ASP A 43 -1.55 -6.64 -0.33
C ASP A 43 -1.28 -5.85 -1.63
N PHE A 44 -1.52 -4.54 -1.55
CA PHE A 44 -1.30 -3.65 -2.67
C PHE A 44 0.20 -3.39 -2.87
N PRO A 45 0.78 -3.74 -4.04
CA PRO A 45 2.23 -3.86 -4.22
C PRO A 45 2.99 -2.53 -4.29
N TYR A 46 2.28 -1.40 -4.28
CA TYR A 46 2.80 -0.05 -4.43
C TYR A 46 2.67 0.80 -3.16
N LEU A 47 2.11 0.24 -2.07
CA LEU A 47 1.91 0.93 -0.82
C LEU A 47 2.59 0.16 0.32
N GLU A 48 3.40 0.86 1.10
CA GLU A 48 4.14 0.29 2.22
C GLU A 48 3.83 1.08 3.50
N LEU A 49 3.70 0.43 4.64
CA LEU A 49 3.55 1.13 5.92
C LEU A 49 4.88 1.75 6.36
N THR A 50 4.85 3.03 6.73
CA THR A 50 6.00 3.70 7.37
C THR A 50 6.18 3.18 8.79
N GLU A 51 7.37 3.37 9.37
CA GLU A 51 7.62 3.03 10.79
C GLU A 51 6.60 3.72 11.72
N PHE A 52 6.26 4.97 11.42
CA PHE A 52 5.21 5.72 12.11
C PHE A 52 3.83 5.09 11.93
N GLY A 53 3.48 4.71 10.69
CA GLY A 53 2.24 4.00 10.37
C GLY A 53 2.09 2.68 11.11
N LYS A 54 3.16 1.89 11.20
CA LYS A 54 3.17 0.62 11.93
C LYS A 54 2.89 0.85 13.42
N SER A 55 3.54 1.84 14.03
CA SER A 55 3.39 2.11 15.46
C SER A 55 2.02 2.73 15.81
N GLU A 56 1.50 3.62 14.97
CA GLU A 56 0.24 4.34 15.27
C GLU A 56 -1.00 3.56 14.85
N LEU A 57 -0.96 2.88 13.69
CA LEU A 57 -2.12 2.20 13.13
C LEU A 57 -2.20 0.73 13.55
N TYR A 58 -1.06 0.10 13.83
CA TYR A 58 -0.95 -1.34 14.13
C TYR A 58 -0.15 -1.58 15.43
N GLY A 59 -0.08 -0.58 16.32
CA GLY A 59 0.86 -0.45 17.46
C GLY A 59 1.01 -1.60 18.47
N VAL A 60 0.34 -2.73 18.28
CA VAL A 60 0.63 -4.00 18.96
C VAL A 60 0.30 -5.09 17.94
N ILE A 61 1.31 -5.86 17.52
CA ILE A 61 1.36 -7.28 17.15
C ILE A 61 2.65 -7.44 16.32
N ALA A 62 3.75 -7.74 17.03
CA ALA A 62 4.68 -8.72 16.47
C ALA A 62 3.85 -9.97 16.14
N GLU A 63 3.98 -10.52 14.93
CA GLU A 63 3.34 -11.76 14.43
C GLU A 63 2.14 -11.67 13.47
N THR A 64 1.92 -10.57 12.74
CA THR A 64 1.14 -10.73 11.48
C THR A 64 2.11 -10.96 10.32
N PRO A 65 2.26 -12.21 9.80
CA PRO A 65 2.99 -12.42 8.56
C PRO A 65 2.24 -11.67 7.48
N LEU A 66 2.83 -10.59 6.97
CA LEU A 66 2.43 -10.05 5.68
C LEU A 66 2.43 -11.23 4.70
N PRO A 67 1.32 -11.52 4.01
CA PRO A 67 1.34 -12.53 2.98
C PRO A 67 2.39 -12.07 2.00
N LYS A 68 3.48 -12.84 1.94
CA LYS A 68 4.54 -12.68 0.98
C LYS A 68 3.87 -12.89 -0.37
N GLN A 69 3.34 -11.84 -1.01
CA GLN A 69 2.98 -11.94 -2.41
C GLN A 69 4.31 -12.18 -3.12
N GLU A 70 4.51 -13.45 -3.42
CA GLU A 70 5.35 -13.94 -4.49
C GLU A 70 5.24 -12.94 -5.63
N GLN A 71 6.30 -12.14 -5.79
CA GLN A 71 6.60 -11.49 -7.04
C GLN A 71 6.68 -12.63 -8.04
N THR A 72 5.57 -12.94 -8.71
CA THR A 72 5.55 -13.88 -9.80
C THR A 72 6.62 -13.42 -10.77
N PRO A 73 7.68 -14.21 -11.01
CA PRO A 73 8.64 -13.87 -12.02
C PRO A 73 7.90 -13.96 -13.35
N LYS A 74 7.68 -12.83 -14.03
CA LYS A 74 7.34 -12.87 -15.45
C LYS A 74 8.57 -13.39 -16.22
N LYS A 75 8.75 -14.72 -16.20
CA LYS A 75 9.70 -15.43 -17.06
C LYS A 75 9.10 -15.56 -18.46
N LYS A 76 9.71 -14.80 -19.38
CA LYS A 76 10.12 -15.10 -20.78
C LYS A 76 9.13 -15.72 -21.79
N LYS A 77 9.12 -15.11 -22.98
CA LYS A 77 9.38 -15.68 -24.34
C LYS A 77 9.34 -14.48 -25.31
N PHE A 78 10.28 -14.24 -26.23
CA PHE A 78 11.02 -15.11 -27.15
C PHE A 78 12.51 -14.71 -27.23
#